data_AF-A0A2S2NZC5-F1
#
_entry.id   AF-A0A2S2NZC5-F1
#
_cell.length_a   1.000
_cell.length_b   1.000
_cell.length_c   1.000
_cell.angle_alpha   90.00
_cell.angle_beta   90.00
_cell.angle_gamma   90.00
#
_symmetry.space_group_name_H-M   'P 1'
#
loop_
_entity.id
_entity.type
_entity.pdbx_description
1 polymer ?
#
loop_
_entity_poly.entity_id
_entity_poly.type
_entity_poly.pdbx_seq_one_letter_code
_entity_poly.pdbx_strand_id
1 'polypeptide(L)'
;LLGLVIGDNLGLNCVLGFSKSFSALHFCRFCKNDKTITGKLCTEVIDSLRNKHNYDEDVAKLDFTQTGICEDSIFNSISSFHVVENYAVDLMHDLFEGICVYTMNHVILRLIELGYFNLDTINNRKQCFNYGNTEIGNIS
;
A
#
# COMPACT_ATOMS: atom_id res chain seq x y z
N LEU A 1 1.05 22.06 -13.12
CA LEU A 1 2.01 21.01 -12.71
C LEU A 1 1.25 20.09 -11.77
N LEU A 2 1.10 18.79 -12.08
CA LEU A 2 0.47 17.84 -11.17
C LEU A 2 1.56 17.31 -10.22
N GLY A 3 1.53 17.70 -8.95
CA GLY A 3 2.44 17.17 -7.94
C GLY A 3 1.88 15.87 -7.37
N LEU A 4 2.74 14.85 -7.23
CA LEU A 4 2.43 13.60 -6.53
C LEU A 4 3.47 13.39 -5.43
N VAL A 5 3.02 12.95 -4.26
CA VAL A 5 3.90 12.47 -3.19
C VAL A 5 3.92 10.95 -3.27
N ILE A 6 5.09 10.37 -3.49
CA ILE A 6 5.29 8.92 -3.66
C ILE A 6 6.07 8.40 -2.46
N GLY A 7 5.67 7.23 -1.97
CA GLY A 7 6.33 6.53 -0.88
C GLY A 7 5.51 5.32 -0.47
N ASP A 8 6.07 4.54 0.45
CA ASP A 8 5.35 3.43 1.07
C ASP A 8 4.15 3.93 1.88
N ASN A 9 3.26 3.02 2.26
CA ASN A 9 2.04 3.38 2.99
C ASN A 9 2.33 4.09 4.32
N LEU A 10 3.39 3.70 5.03
CA LEU A 10 3.73 4.28 6.33
C LEU A 10 4.27 5.71 6.17
N GLY A 11 5.20 5.91 5.24
CA GLY A 11 5.76 7.22 4.93
C GLY A 11 4.69 8.19 4.44
N LEU A 12 3.84 7.76 3.50
CA LEU A 12 2.77 8.60 2.98
C LEU A 12 1.74 8.97 4.07
N ASN A 13 1.26 8.02 4.86
CA ASN A 13 0.34 8.34 5.95
C ASN A 13 0.96 9.31 6.95
N CYS A 14 2.26 9.14 7.28
CA CYS A 14 2.97 10.04 8.17
C CYS A 14 3.06 11.47 7.63
N VAL A 15 3.46 11.64 6.36
CA VAL A 15 3.71 12.95 5.76
C VAL A 15 2.42 13.67 5.37
N LEU A 16 1.36 12.92 5.07
CA LEU A 16 0.08 13.46 4.62
C LEU A 16 -0.96 13.61 5.75
N GLY A 17 -0.59 13.38 7.01
CA GLY A 17 -1.46 13.64 8.17
C GLY A 17 -2.50 12.54 8.46
N PHE A 18 -2.27 11.29 8.04
CA PHE A 18 -3.16 10.16 8.29
C PHE A 18 -2.61 9.19 9.34
N SER A 19 -3.43 8.20 9.73
CA SER A 19 -3.03 7.12 10.64
C SER A 19 -1.77 6.39 10.18
N LYS A 20 -0.74 6.42 11.04
CA LYS A 20 0.47 5.59 10.90
C LYS A 20 0.25 4.15 11.36
N SER A 21 -0.89 3.85 11.98
CA SER A 21 -1.23 2.51 12.45
C SER A 21 -2.21 1.84 11.49
N PHE A 22 -1.74 0.82 10.78
CA PHE A 22 -2.58 -0.08 9.97
C PHE A 22 -3.44 -1.04 10.82
N SER A 23 -3.37 -0.88 12.14
CA SER A 23 -4.29 -1.52 13.10
C SER A 23 -5.38 -0.59 13.61
N ALA A 24 -5.37 0.69 13.24
CA ALA A 24 -6.46 1.61 13.55
C ALA A 24 -7.77 1.19 12.88
N LEU A 25 -8.90 1.64 13.45
CA LEU A 25 -10.23 1.38 12.90
C LEU A 25 -10.35 1.96 11.48
N HIS A 26 -9.93 3.20 11.29
CA HIS A 26 -9.87 3.87 10.00
C HIS A 26 -8.41 4.18 9.65
N PHE A 27 -7.75 3.27 8.91
CA PHE A 27 -6.33 3.44 8.55
C PHE A 27 -6.11 3.89 7.10
N CYS A 28 -7.14 3.78 6.25
CA CYS A 28 -7.01 4.01 4.82
C CYS A 28 -7.02 5.51 4.50
N ARG A 29 -6.04 5.95 3.70
CA ARG A 29 -5.97 7.33 3.16
C ARG A 29 -6.92 7.57 1.99
N PHE A 30 -7.43 6.51 1.36
CA PHE A 30 -8.28 6.61 0.16
C PHE A 30 -9.77 6.56 0.48
N CYS A 31 -10.16 5.82 1.52
CA CYS A 31 -11.57 5.62 1.87
C CYS A 31 -11.80 5.75 3.39
N LYS A 32 -13.07 5.87 3.76
CA LYS A 32 -13.55 6.01 5.13
C LYS A 32 -13.99 4.69 5.75
N ASN A 33 -13.89 3.57 5.04
CA ASN A 33 -14.29 2.26 5.56
C ASN A 33 -13.47 1.90 6.80
N ASP A 34 -14.11 1.19 7.72
CA ASP A 34 -13.40 0.61 8.84
C ASP A 34 -12.54 -0.59 8.40
N LYS A 35 -11.66 -1.03 9.30
CA LYS A 35 -10.72 -2.13 9.07
C LYS A 35 -11.42 -3.47 8.81
N THR A 36 -12.58 -3.71 9.41
CA THR A 36 -13.33 -4.96 9.24
C THR A 36 -13.97 -5.06 7.86
N ILE A 37 -14.47 -3.93 7.33
CA ILE A 37 -15.01 -3.83 5.98
C ILE A 37 -13.86 -3.92 4.97
N THR A 38 -12.79 -3.15 5.19
CA THR A 38 -11.65 -3.09 4.27
C THR A 38 -10.99 -4.46 4.05
N GLY A 39 -10.96 -5.32 5.08
CA GLY A 39 -10.46 -6.69 4.96
C GLY A 39 -11.34 -7.64 4.12
N LYS A 40 -12.53 -7.20 3.69
CA LYS A 40 -13.48 -7.98 2.87
C LYS A 40 -13.71 -7.39 1.49
N LEU A 41 -13.36 -6.12 1.28
CA LEU A 41 -13.58 -5.45 0.00
C LEU A 41 -12.63 -5.99 -1.07
N CYS A 42 -13.20 -6.41 -2.19
CA CYS A 42 -12.45 -6.76 -3.40
C CYS A 42 -12.55 -5.68 -4.49
N THR A 43 -13.39 -4.68 -4.28
CA THR A 43 -13.64 -3.58 -5.21
C THR A 43 -13.84 -2.29 -4.42
N GLU A 44 -13.61 -1.16 -5.09
CA GLU A 44 -13.84 0.15 -4.50
C GLU A 44 -15.34 0.41 -4.27
N VAL A 45 -15.65 1.07 -3.15
CA VAL A 45 -17.00 1.55 -2.84
C VAL A 45 -16.99 3.05 -2.98
N ILE A 46 -17.50 3.57 -4.10
CA ILE A 46 -17.40 4.99 -4.49
C ILE A 46 -17.87 5.92 -3.38
N ASP A 47 -19.00 5.60 -2.74
CA ASP A 47 -19.60 6.42 -1.67
C ASP A 47 -18.74 6.50 -0.40
N SER A 48 -17.80 5.57 -0.23
CA SER A 48 -16.88 5.53 0.91
C SER A 48 -15.56 6.26 0.64
N LEU A 49 -15.30 6.69 -0.60
CA LEU A 49 -14.05 7.35 -0.95
C LEU A 49 -13.95 8.71 -0.27
N ARG A 50 -12.73 9.07 0.12
CA ARG A 50 -12.44 10.41 0.64
C ARG A 50 -12.50 11.40 -0.51
N ASN A 51 -13.10 12.55 -0.25
CA ASN A 51 -13.14 13.70 -1.14
C ASN A 51 -12.90 14.96 -0.31
N LYS A 52 -12.67 16.11 -0.95
CA LYS A 52 -12.38 17.37 -0.23
C LYS A 52 -13.42 17.68 0.84
N HIS A 53 -14.70 17.57 0.50
CA HIS A 53 -15.78 17.86 1.41
C HIS A 53 -15.78 16.97 2.67
N ASN A 54 -15.73 15.66 2.49
CA ASN A 54 -15.77 14.74 3.63
C ASN A 54 -14.43 14.67 4.40
N TYR A 55 -13.33 15.07 3.78
CA TYR A 55 -12.03 15.25 4.42
C TYR A 55 -12.05 16.47 5.34
N ASP A 56 -12.53 17.61 4.86
CA ASP A 56 -12.64 18.85 5.65
C ASP A 56 -13.54 18.64 6.88
N GLU A 57 -14.67 17.94 6.70
CA GLU A 57 -15.54 17.55 7.80
C GLU A 57 -14.85 16.65 8.83
N ASP A 58 -14.03 15.70 8.37
CA ASP A 58 -13.33 14.76 9.24
C ASP A 58 -12.15 15.43 9.98
N VAL A 59 -11.43 16.35 9.33
CA VAL A 59 -10.42 17.21 9.95
C VAL A 59 -11.05 18.05 11.07
N ALA A 60 -12.20 18.67 10.79
CA ALA A 60 -12.89 19.54 11.76
C ALA A 60 -13.41 18.78 12.99
N LYS A 61 -13.66 17.47 12.89
CA LYS A 61 -14.09 16.64 14.04
C LYS A 61 -13.02 16.49 15.11
N LEU A 62 -11.73 16.61 14.75
CA LEU A 62 -10.60 16.36 15.65
C LEU A 62 -10.68 14.98 16.35
N ASP A 63 -11.30 14.00 15.68
CA ASP A 63 -11.47 12.64 16.18
C ASP A 63 -10.73 11.64 15.30
N PHE A 64 -9.44 11.48 15.59
CA PHE A 64 -8.58 10.53 14.92
C PHE A 64 -9.13 9.09 14.95
N THR A 65 -9.78 8.68 16.03
CA THR A 65 -10.22 7.30 16.20
C THR A 65 -11.31 6.91 15.21
N GLN A 66 -12.16 7.87 14.88
CA GLN A 66 -13.30 7.69 13.97
C GLN A 66 -13.01 8.14 12.54
N THR A 67 -11.97 8.94 12.30
CA THR A 67 -11.69 9.48 10.95
C THR A 67 -10.41 8.92 10.33
N GLY A 68 -9.45 8.49 11.14
CA GLY A 68 -8.12 8.10 10.67
C GLY A 68 -7.23 9.27 10.23
N ILE A 69 -7.68 10.51 10.43
CA ILE A 69 -6.92 11.73 10.11
C ILE A 69 -6.32 12.26 11.42
N CYS A 70 -5.01 12.44 11.44
CA CYS A 70 -4.29 13.00 12.58
C CYS A 70 -4.30 14.53 12.55
N GLU A 71 -4.12 15.13 11.38
CA GLU A 71 -4.05 16.56 11.17
C GLU A 71 -4.37 16.93 9.71
N ASP A 72 -4.72 18.20 9.46
CA ASP A 72 -4.78 18.72 8.10
C ASP A 72 -3.38 18.72 7.48
N SER A 73 -3.27 18.21 6.27
CA SER A 73 -1.98 18.15 5.61
C SER A 73 -1.52 19.54 5.18
N ILE A 74 -0.32 19.94 5.58
CA ILE A 74 0.28 21.21 5.13
C ILE A 74 0.36 21.32 3.59
N PHE A 75 0.41 20.20 2.88
CA PHE A 75 0.44 20.17 1.42
C PHE A 75 -0.89 20.61 0.78
N ASN A 76 -2.01 20.54 1.50
CA ASN A 76 -3.30 21.05 1.01
C ASN A 76 -3.28 22.58 0.80
N SER A 77 -2.30 23.29 1.38
CA SER A 77 -2.08 24.72 1.11
C SER A 77 -1.55 25.01 -0.30
N ILE A 78 -1.05 23.99 -1.02
CA ILE A 78 -0.57 24.12 -2.39
C ILE A 78 -1.77 24.07 -3.32
N SER A 79 -2.01 25.15 -4.09
CA SER A 79 -3.20 25.32 -4.93
C SER A 79 -3.47 24.19 -5.93
N SER A 80 -2.44 23.45 -6.35
CA SER A 80 -2.53 22.34 -7.31
C SER A 80 -2.45 20.96 -6.68
N PHE A 81 -2.59 20.86 -5.36
CA PHE A 81 -2.49 19.60 -4.62
C PHE A 81 -3.56 19.48 -3.54
N HIS A 82 -4.14 18.29 -3.43
CA HIS A 82 -4.91 17.90 -2.25
C HIS A 82 -4.70 16.42 -1.96
N VAL A 83 -4.57 16.04 -0.69
CA VAL A 83 -4.26 14.65 -0.28
C VAL A 83 -5.25 13.59 -0.77
N VAL A 84 -6.49 13.99 -1.04
CA VAL A 84 -7.56 13.10 -1.55
C VAL A 84 -7.73 13.12 -3.07
N GLU A 85 -6.98 13.96 -3.79
CA GLU A 85 -7.03 14.03 -5.26
C GLU A 85 -5.70 13.65 -5.92
N ASN A 86 -4.59 13.95 -5.23
CA ASN A 86 -3.22 13.78 -5.73
C ASN A 86 -2.49 12.63 -5.03
N TYR A 87 -3.22 11.56 -4.70
CA TYR A 87 -2.65 10.40 -4.03
C TYR A 87 -2.00 9.44 -5.02
N ALA A 88 -1.01 8.70 -4.54
CA ALA A 88 -0.32 7.65 -5.28
C ALA A 88 -0.31 6.34 -4.48
N VAL A 89 -0.08 5.23 -5.19
CA VAL A 89 0.17 3.89 -4.64
C VAL A 89 1.61 3.49 -4.95
N ASP A 90 2.18 2.64 -4.12
CA ASP A 90 3.55 2.17 -4.31
C ASP A 90 3.51 0.78 -4.94
N LEU A 91 3.70 0.72 -6.26
CA LEU A 91 3.66 -0.54 -6.99
C LEU A 91 4.73 -1.53 -6.48
N MET A 92 5.89 -1.04 -6.05
CA MET A 92 6.97 -1.90 -5.59
C MET A 92 6.58 -2.58 -4.28
N HIS A 93 6.13 -1.80 -3.29
CA HIS A 93 5.75 -2.36 -1.98
C HIS A 93 4.40 -3.07 -2.01
N ASP A 94 3.40 -2.54 -2.69
CA ASP A 94 2.03 -3.09 -2.67
C ASP A 94 1.91 -4.35 -3.56
N LEU A 95 2.53 -4.35 -4.74
CA LEU A 95 2.44 -5.45 -5.70
C LEU A 95 3.64 -6.39 -5.61
N PHE A 96 4.85 -5.89 -5.88
CA PHE A 96 6.02 -6.76 -6.08
C PHE A 96 6.53 -7.40 -4.78
N GLU A 97 6.68 -6.61 -3.72
CA GLU A 97 7.05 -7.10 -2.38
C GLU A 97 5.85 -7.57 -1.57
N GLY A 98 4.65 -7.08 -1.93
CA GLY A 98 3.38 -7.48 -1.34
C GLY A 98 2.80 -8.73 -1.99
N ILE A 99 1.68 -8.57 -2.69
CA ILE A 99 0.84 -9.70 -3.11
C ILE A 99 1.55 -10.71 -4.02
N CYS A 100 2.45 -10.26 -4.90
CA CYS A 100 3.16 -11.14 -5.82
C CYS A 100 4.01 -12.18 -5.08
N VAL A 101 4.65 -11.82 -3.96
CA VAL A 101 5.45 -12.78 -3.17
C VAL A 101 4.57 -13.94 -2.68
N TYR A 102 3.40 -13.62 -2.11
CA TYR A 102 2.46 -14.63 -1.64
C TYR A 102 1.92 -15.50 -2.78
N THR A 103 1.52 -14.87 -3.90
CA THR A 103 1.01 -15.59 -5.07
C THR A 103 2.08 -16.50 -5.68
N MET A 104 3.31 -16.01 -5.81
CA MET A 104 4.41 -16.79 -6.41
C MET A 104 4.75 -18.03 -5.59
N ASN A 105 4.65 -17.98 -4.26
CA ASN A 105 4.83 -19.16 -3.42
C ASN A 105 3.81 -20.27 -3.77
N HIS A 106 2.53 -19.92 -3.93
CA HIS A 106 1.51 -20.89 -4.33
C HIS A 106 1.74 -21.44 -5.74
N VAL A 107 2.14 -20.58 -6.69
CA VAL A 107 2.46 -21.00 -8.07
C VAL A 107 3.63 -21.98 -8.07
N ILE A 108 4.71 -21.67 -7.36
CA ILE A 108 5.90 -22.53 -7.27
C ILE A 108 5.54 -23.89 -6.66
N LEU A 109 4.82 -23.90 -5.53
CA LEU A 109 4.37 -25.15 -4.89
C LEU A 109 3.53 -25.99 -5.85
N ARG A 110 2.61 -25.37 -6.59
CA ARG A 110 1.77 -26.09 -7.55
C ARG A 110 2.59 -26.68 -8.70
N LEU A 111 3.60 -25.97 -9.19
CA LEU A 111 4.48 -26.47 -10.25
C LEU A 111 5.34 -27.64 -9.77
N ILE A 112 5.74 -27.65 -8.49
CA ILE A 112 6.43 -28.78 -7.86
C ILE A 112 5.49 -29.99 -7.74
N GLU A 113 4.27 -29.80 -7.26
CA GLU A 113 3.27 -30.88 -7.18
C GLU A 113 2.97 -31.51 -8.54
N LEU A 114 2.97 -30.71 -9.61
CA LEU A 114 2.78 -31.17 -10.99
C LEU A 114 4.02 -31.83 -11.59
N GLY A 115 5.16 -31.83 -10.88
CA GLY A 115 6.40 -32.48 -11.30
C GLY A 115 7.21 -31.71 -12.34
N TYR A 116 6.94 -30.42 -12.57
CA TYR A 116 7.72 -29.61 -13.53
C TYR A 116 9.17 -29.39 -13.08
N PHE A 117 9.37 -29.26 -11.77
CA PHE A 117 10.68 -29.15 -11.12
C PHE A 117 10.54 -29.49 -9.63
N ASN A 118 11.65 -29.57 -8.91
CA ASN A 118 11.67 -29.76 -7.45
C ASN A 118 12.33 -28.58 -6.74
N LEU A 119 12.30 -28.61 -5.41
CA LEU A 119 12.89 -27.55 -4.58
C LEU A 119 14.39 -27.39 -4.80
N ASP A 120 15.13 -28.48 -5.03
CA ASP A 120 16.56 -28.41 -5.32
C ASP A 120 16.83 -27.67 -6.64
N THR A 121 15.99 -27.90 -7.65
CA THR A 121 16.11 -27.23 -8.97
C THR A 121 15.96 -25.72 -8.82
N ILE A 122 14.95 -25.26 -8.06
CA ILE A 122 14.72 -23.82 -7.90
C ILE A 122 15.81 -23.16 -7.02
N ASN A 123 16.25 -23.84 -5.96
CA ASN A 123 17.34 -23.35 -5.10
C ASN A 123 18.66 -23.23 -5.86
N ASN A 124 19.02 -24.26 -6.64
CA ASN A 124 20.21 -24.23 -7.49
C ASN A 124 20.13 -23.11 -8.54
N ARG A 125 18.96 -22.93 -9.17
CA ARG A 125 18.76 -21.83 -10.13
C ARG A 125 18.84 -20.46 -9.47
N LYS A 126 18.34 -20.30 -8.25
CA LYS A 126 18.44 -19.07 -7.48
C LYS A 126 19.91 -18.72 -7.22
N GLN A 127 20.72 -19.68 -6.76
CA GLN A 127 22.15 -19.48 -6.52
C GLN A 127 22.94 -19.13 -7.78
N CYS A 128 22.57 -19.71 -8.92
CA CYS A 128 23.22 -19.47 -10.21
C CYS A 128 22.63 -18.29 -10.99
N PHE A 129 21.61 -17.61 -10.45
CA PHE A 129 20.98 -16.49 -11.14
C PHE A 129 21.92 -15.28 -11.14
N ASN A 130 22.04 -14.62 -12.29
CA ASN A 130 22.84 -13.42 -12.40
C ASN A 130 22.03 -12.20 -11.91
N TYR A 131 22.18 -11.87 -10.63
CA TYR A 131 21.56 -10.70 -10.01
C TYR A 131 22.23 -9.37 -10.42
N GLY A 132 23.38 -9.42 -11.10
CA GLY A 132 24.19 -8.23 -11.36
C GLY A 132 24.84 -7.67 -10.10
N ASN A 133 25.61 -6.59 -10.27
CA ASN A 133 26.51 -6.09 -9.21
C ASN A 133 25.77 -5.44 -8.03
N THR A 134 24.59 -4.87 -8.26
CA THR A 134 23.82 -4.14 -7.24
C THR A 134 23.03 -5.07 -6.33
N GLU A 135 22.53 -6.18 -6.88
CA GLU A 135 21.62 -7.11 -6.19
C GLU A 135 22.31 -8.42 -5.80
N ILE A 136 23.65 -8.47 -5.83
CA ILE A 136 24.43 -9.69 -5.53
C ILE A 136 24.18 -10.22 -4.11
N GLY A 137 23.75 -9.35 -3.19
CA GLY A 137 23.35 -9.72 -1.83
C GLY A 137 22.09 -10.59 -1.76
N ASN A 138 21.30 -10.70 -2.84
CA ASN A 138 20.13 -11.57 -2.91
C ASN A 138 20.47 -13.04 -3.17
N ILE A 139 21.75 -13.36 -3.41
CA ILE A 139 22.26 -14.74 -3.42
C ILE A 139 22.25 -15.26 -1.98
N SER A 140 21.14 -15.87 -1.58
CA SER A 140 20.89 -16.46 -0.26
C SER A 140 20.53 -17.93 -0.36
#